data_AF-A0A938AUS3-F1
#
_entry.id   AF-A0A938AUS3-F1
#
_cell.length_a   1.000
_cell.length_b   1.000
_cell.length_c   1.000
_cell.angle_alpha   90.00
_cell.angle_beta   90.00
_cell.angle_gamma   90.00
#
_symmetry.space_group_name_H-M   'P 1'
#
loop_
_entity.id
_entity.type
_entity.pdbx_description
1 polymer ?
#
loop_
_entity_poly.entity_id
_entity_poly.type
_entity_poly.pdbx_seq_one_letter_code
_entity_poly.pdbx_strand_id
1 'polypeptide(L)'
;MKGTSAWLSVAERDLIIDSALRILATVGMRMADARALDALEREGARVDRHAGVVRFPEELVRRALGSLPDTLLMAGVTPELDVVLDRRSGPRF
;
A
#
# COMPACT_ATOMS: atom_id res chain seq x y z
N MET A 1 -0.97 -26.56 15.64
CA MET A 1 -1.09 -26.25 14.20
C MET A 1 -2.37 -25.44 14.00
N LYS A 2 -2.30 -24.09 13.97
CA LYS A 2 -3.51 -23.25 13.82
C LYS A 2 -3.80 -23.09 12.33
N GLY A 3 -4.91 -23.66 11.87
CA GLY A 3 -5.30 -23.63 10.46
C GLY A 3 -5.56 -22.22 9.96
N THR A 4 -5.09 -21.92 8.76
CA THR A 4 -5.40 -20.68 8.05
C THR A 4 -6.80 -20.84 7.45
N SER A 5 -7.82 -20.26 8.07
CA SER A 5 -9.15 -20.17 7.44
C SER A 5 -9.17 -18.93 6.55
N ALA A 6 -9.51 -19.12 5.26
CA ALA A 6 -9.77 -18.03 4.33
C ALA A 6 -11.29 -17.86 4.21
N TRP A 7 -11.77 -16.66 4.55
CA TRP A 7 -13.19 -16.29 4.54
C TRP A 7 -13.68 -15.80 3.17
N LEU A 8 -12.74 -15.55 2.25
CA LEU A 8 -12.99 -15.10 0.90
C LEU A 8 -12.41 -16.12 -0.08
N SER A 9 -13.16 -16.39 -1.15
CA SER A 9 -12.66 -17.08 -2.33
C SER A 9 -11.50 -16.32 -2.98
N VAL A 10 -10.80 -16.97 -3.91
CA VAL A 10 -9.78 -16.29 -4.73
C VAL A 10 -10.43 -15.14 -5.53
N ALA A 11 -11.56 -15.41 -6.19
CA ALA A 11 -12.27 -14.43 -7.00
C ALA A 11 -12.73 -13.20 -6.19
N GLU A 12 -13.22 -13.39 -4.96
CA GLU A 12 -13.62 -12.26 -4.12
C GLU A 12 -12.42 -11.40 -3.69
N ARG A 13 -11.26 -12.02 -3.43
CA ARG A 13 -10.03 -11.28 -3.12
C ARG A 13 -9.53 -10.49 -4.31
N ASP A 14 -9.52 -11.10 -5.50
CA ASP A 14 -9.12 -10.43 -6.73
C ASP A 14 -10.06 -9.24 -7.02
N LEU A 15 -11.36 -9.43 -6.84
CA LEU A 15 -12.35 -8.36 -7.00
C LEU A 15 -12.11 -7.17 -6.06
N ILE A 16 -11.75 -7.43 -4.80
CA ILE A 16 -11.41 -6.37 -3.83
C ILE A 16 -10.17 -5.61 -4.29
N ILE A 17 -9.12 -6.31 -4.69
CA ILE A 17 -7.85 -5.72 -5.13
C ILE A 17 -8.09 -4.86 -6.38
N ASP A 18 -8.76 -5.39 -7.39
CA ASP A 18 -9.04 -4.68 -8.63
C ASP A 18 -9.93 -3.45 -8.40
N SER A 19 -10.89 -3.55 -7.47
CA SER A 19 -11.74 -2.42 -7.10
C SER A 19 -10.96 -1.34 -6.36
N ALA A 20 -10.04 -1.70 -5.46
CA ALA A 20 -9.19 -0.76 -4.77
C ALA A 20 -8.25 -0.03 -5.75
N LEU A 21 -7.62 -0.76 -6.68
CA LEU A 21 -6.76 -0.17 -7.72
C LEU A 21 -7.55 0.79 -8.62
N ARG A 22 -8.78 0.41 -9.00
CA ARG A 22 -9.68 1.29 -9.77
C ARG A 22 -10.03 2.57 -9.03
N ILE A 23 -10.31 2.50 -7.73
CA ILE A 23 -10.58 3.68 -6.91
C ILE A 23 -9.36 4.59 -6.88
N LEU A 24 -8.17 4.05 -6.62
CA LEU A 24 -6.93 4.83 -6.59
C LEU A 24 -6.62 5.50 -7.94
N ALA A 25 -6.93 4.84 -9.06
CA ALA A 25 -6.67 5.37 -10.40
C ALA A 25 -7.69 6.42 -10.85
N THR A 26 -8.97 6.28 -10.47
CA THR A 26 -10.06 7.12 -10.99
C THR A 26 -10.52 8.20 -10.01
N VAL A 27 -10.68 7.85 -8.74
CA VAL A 27 -11.08 8.75 -7.65
C VAL A 27 -9.86 9.42 -7.06
N GLY A 28 -8.83 8.63 -6.73
CA GLY A 28 -7.61 9.11 -6.08
C GLY A 28 -7.77 9.36 -4.58
N MET A 29 -6.80 10.06 -4.00
CA MET A 29 -6.76 10.44 -2.58
C MET A 29 -6.44 11.92 -2.43
N ARG A 30 -7.05 12.58 -1.43
CA ARG A 30 -6.70 13.97 -1.10
C ARG A 30 -5.43 14.02 -0.27
N MET A 31 -4.45 14.78 -0.72
CA MET A 31 -3.14 14.97 -0.09
C MET A 31 -2.90 16.47 0.08
N ALA A 32 -2.56 16.90 1.30
CA ALA A 32 -2.45 18.33 1.62
C ALA A 32 -1.01 18.88 1.57
N ASP A 33 0.00 18.02 1.64
CA ASP A 33 1.40 18.43 1.71
C ASP A 33 2.01 18.64 0.31
N ALA A 34 2.51 19.86 0.05
CA ALA A 34 3.05 20.22 -1.26
C ALA A 34 4.28 19.38 -1.67
N ARG A 35 5.16 19.03 -0.71
CA ARG A 35 6.33 18.20 -1.00
C ARG A 35 5.93 16.77 -1.36
N ALA A 36 4.89 16.24 -0.69
CA ALA A 36 4.31 14.95 -1.02
C ALA A 36 3.70 14.97 -2.42
N LEU A 37 2.99 16.03 -2.80
CA LEU A 37 2.45 16.18 -4.16
C LEU A 37 3.56 16.17 -5.22
N ASP A 38 4.64 16.93 -5.00
CA ASP A 38 5.79 16.97 -5.92
C ASP A 38 6.46 15.59 -6.03
N ALA A 39 6.68 14.91 -4.91
CA ALA A 39 7.28 13.58 -4.92
C ALA A 39 6.40 12.58 -5.68
N LEU A 40 5.10 12.59 -5.45
CA LEU A 40 4.15 11.68 -6.10
C LEU A 40 4.04 11.92 -7.60
N GLU A 41 4.02 13.19 -8.04
CA GLU A 41 4.00 13.55 -9.46
C GLU A 41 5.25 13.03 -10.18
N ARG A 42 6.44 13.19 -9.58
CA ARG A 42 7.69 12.67 -10.15
C ARG A 42 7.70 11.14 -10.30
N GLU A 43 7.07 10.42 -9.38
CA GLU A 43 6.98 8.95 -9.46
C GLU A 43 5.91 8.46 -10.47
N GLY A 44 5.15 9.39 -11.07
CA GLY A 44 4.18 9.11 -12.12
C GLY A 44 2.72 9.13 -11.67
N ALA A 45 2.42 9.66 -10.48
CA ALA A 45 1.04 9.91 -10.07
C ALA A 45 0.48 11.13 -10.84
N ARG A 46 -0.84 11.16 -11.03
CA ARG A 46 -1.52 12.30 -11.66
C ARG A 46 -2.04 13.22 -10.55
N VAL A 47 -1.51 14.44 -10.48
CA VAL A 47 -1.81 15.36 -9.38
C VAL A 47 -2.69 16.52 -9.86
N ASP A 48 -3.87 16.63 -9.26
CA ASP A 48 -4.68 17.84 -9.33
C ASP A 48 -4.32 18.74 -8.14
N ARG A 49 -3.46 19.72 -8.40
CA ARG A 49 -2.96 20.64 -7.37
C ARG A 49 -4.02 21.64 -6.89
N HIS A 50 -5.03 21.91 -7.69
CA HIS A 50 -6.12 22.81 -7.31
C HIS A 50 -7.05 22.13 -6.30
N ALA A 51 -7.43 20.88 -6.58
CA ALA A 51 -8.27 20.08 -5.68
C ALA A 51 -7.47 19.40 -4.55
N GLY A 52 -6.14 19.34 -4.65
CA GLY A 52 -5.26 18.58 -3.75
C GLY A 52 -5.48 17.06 -3.87
N VAL A 53 -5.86 16.57 -5.05
CA VAL A 53 -6.19 15.15 -5.29
C VAL A 53 -5.10 14.48 -6.12
N VAL A 54 -4.58 13.36 -5.62
CA VAL A 54 -3.62 12.50 -6.31
C VAL A 54 -4.29 11.23 -6.79
N ARG A 55 -4.18 10.92 -8.08
CA ARG A 55 -4.62 9.66 -8.67
C ARG A 55 -3.41 8.79 -8.98
N PHE A 56 -3.51 7.51 -8.63
CA PHE A 56 -2.40 6.57 -8.74
C PHE A 56 -2.72 5.56 -9.84
N PRO A 57 -2.02 5.61 -11.00
CA PRO A 57 -2.12 4.57 -12.01
C PRO A 57 -1.83 3.19 -11.41
N GLU A 58 -2.49 2.16 -11.91
CA GLU A 58 -2.33 0.80 -11.38
C GLU A 58 -0.87 0.32 -11.44
N GLU A 59 -0.18 0.61 -12.53
CA GLU A 59 1.22 0.26 -12.73
C GLU A 59 2.13 0.93 -11.71
N LEU A 60 1.80 2.16 -11.28
CA LEU A 60 2.52 2.85 -10.22
C LEU A 60 2.36 2.09 -8.90
N VAL A 61 1.13 1.73 -8.54
CA VAL A 61 0.85 1.01 -7.29
C VAL A 61 1.53 -0.37 -7.29
N ARG A 62 1.43 -1.12 -8.40
CA ARG A 62 2.05 -2.44 -8.53
C ARG A 62 3.58 -2.37 -8.45
N ARG A 63 4.22 -1.38 -9.08
CA ARG A 63 5.68 -1.16 -8.94
C ARG A 63 6.06 -0.84 -7.50
N ALA A 64 5.31 0.04 -6.83
CA ALA A 64 5.58 0.39 -5.44
C ALA A 64 5.49 -0.85 -4.53
N LEU A 65 4.43 -1.65 -4.66
CA LEU A 65 4.27 -2.91 -3.90
C LEU A 65 5.42 -3.90 -4.18
N GLY A 66 5.88 -3.99 -5.43
CA GLY A 66 7.00 -4.88 -5.80
C GLY A 66 8.35 -4.44 -5.23
N SER A 67 8.50 -3.19 -4.78
CA SER A 67 9.72 -2.69 -4.15
C SER A 67 9.79 -2.95 -2.63
N LEU A 68 8.69 -3.41 -2.03
CA LEU A 68 8.62 -3.65 -0.59
C LEU A 68 9.37 -4.92 -0.19
N PRO A 69 10.15 -4.90 0.91
CA PRO A 69 10.83 -6.09 1.40
C PRO A 69 9.81 -7.07 2.01
N ASP A 70 10.12 -8.37 1.93
CA ASP A 70 9.29 -9.42 2.55
C ASP A 70 9.37 -9.42 4.09
N THR A 71 10.45 -8.87 4.62
CA THR A 71 10.75 -8.79 6.05
C THR A 71 11.36 -7.42 6.39
N LEU A 72 10.87 -6.80 7.46
CA LEU A 72 11.36 -5.53 7.99
C LEU A 72 11.71 -5.69 9.47
N LEU A 73 12.95 -5.35 9.83
CA LEU A 73 13.36 -5.22 11.24
C LEU A 73 12.96 -3.83 11.75
N MET A 74 12.01 -3.79 12.67
CA MET A 74 11.73 -2.62 13.50
C MET A 74 12.66 -2.68 14.71
N ALA A 75 13.81 -2.04 14.60
CA ALA A 75 14.84 -2.06 15.63
C ALA A 75 14.37 -1.30 16.88
N GLY A 76 14.45 -1.97 18.03
CA GLY A 76 14.17 -1.40 19.34
C GLY A 76 15.34 -0.57 19.87
N VAL A 77 15.11 0.10 20.99
CA VAL A 77 16.20 0.80 21.71
C VAL A 77 17.27 -0.18 22.21
N THR A 78 16.89 -1.43 22.48
CA THR A 78 17.78 -2.57 22.73
C THR A 78 17.36 -3.75 21.86
N PRO A 79 18.28 -4.69 21.52
CA PRO A 79 17.96 -5.82 20.64
C PRO A 79 16.83 -6.72 21.13
N GLU A 80 16.58 -6.76 22.45
CA GLU A 80 15.48 -7.55 23.04
C GLU A 80 14.09 -6.99 22.71
N LEU A 81 14.03 -5.74 22.25
CA LEU A 81 12.82 -5.05 21.83
C LEU A 81 12.66 -5.01 20.31
N ASP A 82 13.54 -5.68 19.57
CA ASP A 82 13.45 -5.80 18.12
C ASP A 82 12.18 -6.55 17.71
N VAL A 83 11.46 -6.00 16.74
CA VAL A 83 10.30 -6.66 16.15
C VAL A 83 10.56 -6.91 14.67
N VAL A 84 10.52 -8.16 14.27
CA VAL A 84 10.57 -8.55 12.86
C VAL A 84 9.14 -8.60 12.33
N LEU A 85 8.81 -7.68 11.41
CA LEU A 85 7.59 -7.77 10.61
C LEU A 85 7.88 -8.59 9.36
N ASP A 86 7.23 -9.73 9.23
CA ASP A 86 7.19 -10.49 7.99
C ASP A 86 5.76 -10.58 7.44
N ARG A 87 5.61 -11.12 6.24
CA ARG A 87 4.31 -11.35 5.59
C ARG A 87 3.33 -12.22 6.38
N ARG A 88 3.78 -12.96 7.42
CA ARG A 88 2.98 -13.87 8.25
C ARG A 88 2.64 -13.29 9.62
N SER A 89 3.41 -12.30 10.06
CA SER A 89 3.34 -11.65 11.37
C SER A 89 2.56 -10.33 11.33
N GLY A 90 2.27 -9.81 10.14
CA GLY A 90 1.41 -8.64 9.97
C GLY A 90 -0.02 -8.86 10.49
N PRO A 91 -0.75 -7.77 10.79
CA PRO A 91 -2.15 -7.83 11.17
C PRO A 91 -2.95 -8.57 10.09
N ARG A 92 -3.71 -9.58 10.51
CA ARG A 92 -4.63 -10.31 9.63
C ARG A 92 -5.91 -9.47 9.53
N PHE A 93 -6.02 -8.68 8.47
CA PHE A 93 -7.27 -8.04 8.08
C PHE A 93 -8.21 -9.04 7.42
#